data_AF-A0A2Z6R8W8-F1
#
_entry.id   AF-A0A2Z6R8W8-F1
#
_cell.length_a   1.000
_cell.length_b   1.000
_cell.length_c   1.000
_cell.angle_alpha   90.00
_cell.angle_beta   90.00
_cell.angle_gamma   90.00
#
_symmetry.space_group_name_H-M   'P 1'
#
loop_
_entity.id
_entity.type
_entity.pdbx_description
1 polymer ?
#
loop_
_entity_poly.entity_id
_entity_poly.type
_entity_poly.pdbx_seq_one_letter_code
_entity_poly.pdbx_strand_id
1 'polypeptide(L)'
;MQRLSEILLLCEEILRNEQWIGLLNILILRAQIFALQNNLPHIGIAGYAPKRFSGRADEDIDEFIKDYRLYLMAANITTANAGGKQRALELFWSCLTDEASRWAEDKLKGKKWRLNHVRCGNALANMGAVVALNTANITLAMINAPDGTPPPGLLAGATGATVIPEHNVHADEDWSLAGGCPVDAGTATNALNGVLNNNNHIVFPDINISQVIYWFKRNCPTVVREQQELIFGTLTQGSDSVRNYYRKINKYAS
;
A
#
# COMPACT_ATOMS: atom_id res chain seq x y z
N MET A 1 -15.35 46.92 -43.31
CA MET A 1 -15.68 46.33 -41.99
C MET A 1 -15.41 44.82 -41.93
N GLN A 2 -15.87 44.02 -42.90
CA GLN A 2 -15.76 42.55 -42.87
C GLN A 2 -14.31 42.01 -42.77
N ARG A 3 -13.35 42.58 -43.51
CA ARG A 3 -11.93 42.16 -43.45
C ARG A 3 -11.22 42.44 -42.11
N LEU A 4 -11.65 43.47 -41.36
CA LEU A 4 -11.08 43.75 -40.04
C LEU A 4 -11.59 42.75 -38.99
N SER A 5 -12.84 42.29 -39.13
CA SER A 5 -13.42 41.26 -38.27
C SER A 5 -12.75 39.90 -38.45
N GLU A 6 -12.41 39.53 -39.68
CA GLU A 6 -11.72 38.26 -39.99
C GLU A 6 -10.29 38.25 -39.45
N ILE A 7 -9.56 39.37 -39.54
CA ILE A 7 -8.21 39.50 -38.99
C ILE A 7 -8.24 39.42 -37.45
N LEU A 8 -9.22 40.04 -36.80
CA LEU A 8 -9.33 40.00 -35.33
C LEU A 8 -9.59 38.57 -34.84
N LEU A 9 -10.48 37.83 -35.52
CA LEU A 9 -10.78 36.43 -35.24
C LEU A 9 -9.55 35.52 -35.39
N LEU A 10 -8.79 35.70 -36.47
CA LEU A 10 -7.55 34.96 -36.70
C LEU A 10 -6.50 35.25 -35.61
N CYS A 11 -6.35 36.50 -35.19
CA CYS A 11 -5.45 36.87 -34.10
C CYS A 11 -5.86 36.22 -32.77
N GLU A 12 -7.15 36.21 -32.43
CA GLU A 12 -7.65 35.56 -31.21
C GLU A 12 -7.45 34.04 -31.24
N GLU A 13 -7.61 33.40 -32.40
CA GLU A 13 -7.43 31.96 -32.57
C GLU A 13 -5.95 31.55 -32.44
N ILE A 14 -5.03 32.35 -33.00
CA ILE A 14 -3.59 32.16 -32.87
C ILE A 14 -3.15 32.30 -31.40
N LEU A 15 -3.57 33.36 -30.71
CA LEU A 15 -3.28 33.59 -29.30
C LEU A 15 -3.77 32.43 -28.42
N ARG A 16 -4.97 31.91 -28.70
CA ARG A 16 -5.55 30.78 -27.97
C ARG A 16 -4.74 29.50 -28.18
N ASN A 17 -4.30 29.24 -29.41
CA ASN A 17 -3.48 28.07 -29.74
C ASN A 17 -2.10 28.12 -29.07
N GLU A 18 -1.43 29.27 -29.06
CA GLU A 18 -0.14 29.41 -28.34
C GLU A 18 -0.29 29.17 -26.83
N GLN A 19 -1.38 29.67 -26.24
CA GLN A 19 -1.67 29.44 -24.83
C GLN A 19 -1.91 27.95 -24.52
N TRP A 20 -2.63 27.24 -25.38
CA TRP A 20 -2.85 25.80 -25.25
C TRP A 20 -1.56 24.99 -25.40
N ILE A 21 -0.69 25.35 -26.34
CA ILE A 21 0.63 24.73 -26.51
C ILE A 21 1.49 24.94 -25.26
N GLY A 22 1.47 26.15 -24.68
CA GLY A 22 2.17 26.46 -23.44
C GLY A 22 1.71 25.58 -22.26
N LEU A 23 0.39 25.41 -22.10
CA LEU A 23 -0.19 24.55 -21.07
C LEU A 23 0.18 23.07 -21.28
N LEU A 24 0.15 22.60 -22.53
CA LEU A 24 0.53 21.23 -22.89
C LEU A 24 2.00 20.95 -22.57
N ASN A 25 2.89 21.89 -22.92
CA ASN A 25 4.32 21.78 -22.63
C ASN A 25 4.60 21.74 -21.13
N ILE A 26 3.89 22.56 -20.33
CA ILE A 26 4.01 22.52 -18.87
C ILE A 26 3.57 21.16 -18.31
N LEU A 27 2.49 20.58 -18.84
CA LEU A 27 2.03 19.25 -18.41
C LEU A 27 3.03 18.15 -18.78
N ILE A 28 3.59 18.19 -19.98
CA ILE A 28 4.60 17.23 -20.45
C ILE A 28 5.89 17.34 -19.61
N LEU A 29 6.38 18.56 -19.37
CA LEU A 29 7.56 18.80 -18.55
C LEU A 29 7.33 18.35 -17.10
N ARG A 30 6.14 18.57 -16.53
CA ARG A 30 5.79 18.04 -15.20
C ARG A 30 5.79 16.51 -15.16
N ALA A 31 5.24 15.86 -16.18
CA ALA A 31 5.27 14.40 -16.30
C ALA A 31 6.70 13.86 -16.44
N GLN A 32 7.56 14.55 -17.21
CA GLN A 32 8.98 14.20 -17.35
C GLN A 32 9.77 14.41 -16.05
N ILE A 33 9.55 15.52 -15.34
CA ILE A 33 10.17 15.78 -14.04
C ILE A 33 9.76 14.71 -13.02
N PHE A 34 8.47 14.33 -13.01
CA PHE A 34 7.98 13.24 -12.16
C PHE A 34 8.68 11.91 -12.50
N ALA A 35 8.84 11.58 -13.78
CA ALA A 35 9.59 10.38 -14.20
C ALA A 35 11.07 10.43 -13.81
N LEU A 36 11.73 11.59 -13.93
CA LEU A 36 13.14 11.78 -13.55
C LEU A 36 13.36 11.72 -12.03
N GLN A 37 12.44 12.26 -11.23
CA GLN A 37 12.49 12.16 -9.77
C GLN A 37 12.35 10.71 -9.28
N ASN A 38 11.54 9.90 -9.98
CA ASN A 38 11.41 8.47 -9.70
C ASN A 38 12.61 7.66 -10.24
N ASN A 39 13.33 8.14 -11.25
CA ASN A 39 14.48 7.47 -11.88
C ASN A 39 15.85 8.01 -11.47
N LEU A 40 16.00 8.67 -10.32
CA LEU A 40 17.34 9.00 -9.81
C LEU A 40 18.16 7.70 -9.74
N PRO A 41 19.39 7.67 -10.29
CA PRO A 41 20.26 6.51 -10.13
C PRO A 41 20.32 6.20 -8.64
N HIS A 42 20.28 4.91 -8.32
CA HIS A 42 20.61 4.39 -7.00
C HIS A 42 21.78 5.20 -6.43
N ILE A 43 21.49 6.22 -5.62
CA ILE A 43 22.41 6.67 -4.59
C ILE A 43 22.27 5.59 -3.52
N GLY A 44 22.68 4.37 -3.88
CA GLY A 44 23.21 3.48 -2.89
C GLY A 44 24.42 4.18 -2.32
N ILE A 45 24.55 4.12 -1.00
CA ILE A 45 25.81 4.39 -0.34
C ILE A 45 26.85 3.61 -1.14
N ALA A 46 27.83 4.29 -1.75
CA ALA A 46 28.73 3.65 -2.70
C ALA A 46 29.31 2.36 -2.11
N GLY A 47 28.96 1.20 -2.70
CA GLY A 47 29.45 -0.12 -2.28
C GLY A 47 28.52 -0.97 -1.39
N TYR A 48 27.39 -0.45 -0.89
CA TYR A 48 26.45 -1.23 -0.07
C TYR A 48 25.09 -1.35 -0.75
N ALA A 49 24.74 -2.57 -1.19
CA ALA A 49 23.40 -2.90 -1.65
C ALA A 49 22.50 -3.21 -0.45
N PRO A 50 21.18 -2.94 -0.53
CA PRO A 50 20.25 -3.37 0.51
C PRO A 50 20.24 -4.90 0.62
N LYS A 51 20.07 -5.41 1.84
CA LYS A 51 19.98 -6.84 2.12
C LYS A 51 18.85 -7.46 1.29
N ARG A 52 19.11 -8.61 0.68
CA ARG A 52 18.11 -9.38 -0.05
C ARG A 52 17.39 -10.33 0.90
N PHE A 53 16.14 -10.65 0.58
CA PHE A 53 15.32 -11.59 1.33
C PHE A 53 14.64 -12.54 0.37
N SER A 54 15.02 -13.81 0.44
CA SER A 54 14.48 -14.88 -0.41
C SER A 54 13.24 -15.53 0.18
N GLY A 55 13.00 -15.35 1.49
CA GLY A 55 11.94 -16.02 2.24
C GLY A 55 12.37 -17.38 2.76
N ARG A 56 13.67 -17.65 2.87
CA ARG A 56 14.14 -18.95 3.36
C ARG A 56 13.97 -19.06 4.86
N ALA A 57 13.91 -20.32 5.29
CA ALA A 57 13.79 -20.76 6.66
C ALA A 57 14.84 -20.16 7.63
N ASP A 58 16.05 -19.96 7.13
CA ASP A 58 17.20 -19.45 7.88
C ASP A 58 17.31 -17.92 7.87
N GLU A 59 16.47 -17.23 7.08
CA GLU A 59 16.43 -15.78 7.03
C GLU A 59 15.45 -15.22 8.06
N ASP A 60 15.91 -14.25 8.85
CA ASP A 60 15.07 -13.53 9.80
C ASP A 60 14.41 -12.32 9.12
N ILE A 61 13.06 -12.32 9.09
CA ILE A 61 12.28 -11.24 8.51
C ILE A 61 12.39 -9.94 9.30
N ASP A 62 12.47 -9.99 10.63
CA ASP A 62 12.61 -8.80 11.48
C ASP A 62 13.98 -8.17 11.30
N GLU A 63 15.02 -9.00 11.17
CA GLU A 63 16.36 -8.53 10.83
C GLU A 63 16.39 -7.90 9.44
N PHE A 64 15.78 -8.53 8.43
CA PHE A 64 15.65 -7.97 7.08
C PHE A 64 14.94 -6.60 7.10
N ILE A 65 13.80 -6.48 7.78
CA ILE A 65 13.05 -5.22 7.87
C ILE A 65 13.87 -4.15 8.60
N LYS A 66 14.62 -4.52 9.64
CA LYS A 66 15.52 -3.61 10.35
C LYS A 66 16.62 -3.09 9.40
N ASP A 67 17.29 -3.97 8.67
CA ASP A 67 18.34 -3.61 7.71
C ASP A 67 17.80 -2.74 6.57
N TYR A 68 16.60 -3.06 6.08
CA TYR A 68 15.89 -2.25 5.09
C TYR A 68 15.61 -0.83 5.60
N ARG A 69 15.09 -0.68 6.82
CA ARG A 69 14.83 0.63 7.45
C ARG A 69 16.11 1.43 7.66
N LEU A 70 17.20 0.77 8.08
CA LEU A 70 18.52 1.38 8.22
C LEU A 70 19.05 1.87 6.88
N TYR A 71 18.87 1.08 5.82
CA TYR A 71 19.27 1.47 4.47
C TYR A 71 18.50 2.70 3.98
N LEU A 72 17.17 2.77 4.18
CA LEU A 72 16.39 3.96 3.82
C LEU A 72 16.95 5.23 4.50
N MET A 73 17.27 5.14 5.79
CA MET A 73 17.85 6.25 6.55
C MET A 73 19.22 6.65 5.98
N ALA A 74 20.10 5.68 5.76
CA ALA A 74 21.45 5.94 5.27
C ALA A 74 21.50 6.43 3.81
N ALA A 75 20.54 6.00 2.98
CA ALA A 75 20.35 6.49 1.61
C ALA A 75 19.54 7.80 1.53
N ASN A 76 19.15 8.38 2.67
CA ASN A 76 18.33 9.59 2.78
C ASN A 76 17.02 9.51 1.98
N ILE A 77 16.40 8.32 1.95
CA ILE A 77 15.10 8.10 1.31
C ILE A 77 14.01 8.45 2.32
N THR A 78 13.55 9.70 2.29
CA THR A 78 12.45 10.17 3.13
C THR A 78 11.10 9.67 2.61
N THR A 79 10.15 9.34 3.49
CA THR A 79 8.78 8.94 3.09
C THR A 79 7.73 10.00 3.41
N ALA A 80 8.16 11.27 3.55
CA ALA A 80 7.29 12.41 3.86
C ALA A 80 6.44 12.89 2.67
N ASN A 81 6.81 12.51 1.44
CA ASN A 81 6.08 12.88 0.21
C ASN A 81 5.81 11.63 -0.65
N ALA A 82 4.94 11.79 -1.66
CA ALA A 82 4.49 10.68 -2.51
C ALA A 82 5.64 9.99 -3.25
N GLY A 83 6.58 10.74 -3.84
CA GLY A 83 7.71 10.17 -4.57
C GLY A 83 8.66 9.37 -3.68
N GLY A 84 8.93 9.87 -2.47
CA GLY A 84 9.75 9.15 -1.48
C GLY A 84 9.10 7.86 -0.98
N LYS A 85 7.78 7.87 -0.80
CA LYS A 85 7.00 6.65 -0.47
C LYS A 85 7.06 5.62 -1.58
N GLN A 86 6.87 6.05 -2.83
CA GLN A 86 6.96 5.18 -4.01
C GLN A 86 8.37 4.59 -4.15
N ARG A 87 9.42 5.41 -4.02
CA ARG A 87 10.81 4.96 -4.08
C ARG A 87 11.15 3.94 -3.00
N ALA A 88 10.69 4.16 -1.76
CA ALA A 88 10.86 3.18 -0.69
C ALA A 88 10.14 1.87 -1.04
N LEU A 89 8.91 1.96 -1.53
CA LEU A 89 8.13 0.78 -1.92
C LEU A 89 8.79 -0.04 -3.05
N GLU A 90 9.26 0.63 -4.10
CA GLU A 90 9.98 0.00 -5.21
C GLU A 90 11.30 -0.63 -4.76
N LEU A 91 12.04 0.04 -3.88
CA LEU A 91 13.24 -0.51 -3.28
C LEU A 91 12.92 -1.78 -2.48
N PHE A 92 11.87 -1.76 -1.65
CA PHE A 92 11.44 -2.92 -0.88
C PHE A 92 11.15 -4.12 -1.79
N TRP A 93 10.41 -3.91 -2.88
CA TRP A 93 10.16 -4.96 -3.88
C TRP A 93 11.44 -5.48 -4.53
N SER A 94 12.41 -4.60 -4.80
CA SER A 94 13.69 -5.02 -5.36
C SER A 94 14.47 -5.89 -4.38
N CYS A 95 14.32 -5.70 -3.06
CA CYS A 95 15.03 -6.49 -2.07
C CYS A 95 14.51 -7.94 -1.96
N LEU A 96 13.27 -8.20 -2.40
CA LEU A 96 12.69 -9.54 -2.36
C LEU A 96 13.19 -10.38 -3.53
N THR A 97 13.53 -11.64 -3.25
CA THR A 97 13.94 -12.63 -4.26
C THR A 97 13.16 -13.93 -4.09
N ASP A 98 13.29 -14.84 -5.05
CA ASP A 98 12.73 -16.19 -5.01
C ASP A 98 11.27 -16.27 -4.53
N GLU A 99 11.02 -16.99 -3.44
CA GLU A 99 9.69 -17.28 -2.90
C GLU A 99 9.03 -16.05 -2.29
N ALA A 100 9.79 -15.23 -1.57
CA ALA A 100 9.30 -13.96 -1.03
C ALA A 100 8.86 -13.01 -2.15
N SER A 101 9.60 -12.95 -3.27
CA SER A 101 9.21 -12.13 -4.42
C SER A 101 7.92 -12.64 -5.07
N ARG A 102 7.83 -13.97 -5.33
CA ARG A 102 6.62 -14.59 -5.89
C ARG A 102 5.40 -14.37 -4.99
N TRP A 103 5.58 -14.52 -3.69
CA TRP A 103 4.51 -14.28 -2.71
C TRP A 103 4.07 -12.81 -2.71
N ALA A 104 5.00 -11.86 -2.71
CA ALA A 104 4.68 -10.43 -2.73
C ALA A 104 3.99 -10.01 -4.03
N GLU A 105 4.37 -10.60 -5.16
CA GLU A 105 3.71 -10.40 -6.47
C GLU A 105 2.25 -10.86 -6.46
N ASP A 106 1.98 -12.05 -5.93
CA ASP A 106 0.62 -12.59 -5.84
C ASP A 106 -0.24 -11.87 -4.80
N LYS A 107 0.35 -11.53 -3.65
CA LYS A 107 -0.41 -11.07 -2.46
C LYS A 107 -0.44 -9.58 -2.24
N LEU A 108 0.52 -8.81 -2.77
CA LEU A 108 0.67 -7.40 -2.42
C LEU A 108 0.79 -6.47 -3.63
N LYS A 109 1.57 -6.81 -4.65
CA LYS A 109 1.77 -5.92 -5.80
C LYS A 109 0.44 -5.71 -6.54
N GLY A 110 0.11 -4.44 -6.81
CA GLY A 110 -1.12 -4.04 -7.49
C GLY A 110 -2.42 -4.30 -6.71
N LYS A 111 -2.34 -4.72 -5.44
CA LYS A 111 -3.53 -4.91 -4.60
C LYS A 111 -4.00 -3.58 -4.01
N LYS A 112 -5.32 -3.50 -3.80
CA LYS A 112 -5.97 -2.45 -3.02
C LYS A 112 -6.09 -2.88 -1.56
N TRP A 113 -6.46 -1.96 -0.68
CA TRP A 113 -6.43 -2.24 0.75
C TRP A 113 -7.75 -1.94 1.43
N ARG A 114 -8.34 -2.98 2.00
CA ARG A 114 -9.66 -2.93 2.62
C ARG A 114 -9.54 -2.93 4.12
N LEU A 115 -10.34 -2.11 4.79
CA LEU A 115 -10.54 -2.19 6.24
C LEU A 115 -11.74 -3.07 6.55
N ASN A 116 -11.54 -4.08 7.40
CA ASN A 116 -12.62 -5.00 7.79
C ASN A 116 -13.38 -4.50 9.02
N HIS A 117 -12.73 -3.77 9.93
CA HIS A 117 -13.36 -3.34 11.18
C HIS A 117 -13.70 -1.84 11.21
N VAL A 118 -13.52 -1.13 10.10
CA VAL A 118 -13.83 0.31 10.00
C VAL A 118 -14.77 0.54 8.83
N ARG A 119 -16.00 0.97 9.13
CA ARG A 119 -17.01 1.33 8.11
C ARG A 119 -16.89 2.79 7.69
N CYS A 120 -17.35 3.15 6.49
CA CYS A 120 -17.46 4.55 6.08
C CYS A 120 -18.84 5.15 6.42
N GLY A 121 -19.10 5.27 7.72
CA GLY A 121 -20.32 5.91 8.24
C GLY A 121 -20.34 7.44 8.08
N ASN A 122 -19.17 8.08 7.86
CA ASN A 122 -18.98 9.53 7.84
C ASN A 122 -18.32 10.04 6.55
N ALA A 123 -18.62 9.43 5.40
CA ALA A 123 -18.01 9.79 4.11
C ALA A 123 -16.46 9.79 4.15
N LEU A 124 -15.88 8.77 4.80
CA LEU A 124 -14.44 8.62 4.99
C LEU A 124 -13.73 8.30 3.68
N ALA A 125 -13.32 9.34 2.96
CA ALA A 125 -12.81 9.23 1.60
C ALA A 125 -11.43 8.59 1.48
N ASN A 126 -10.59 8.68 2.52
CA ASN A 126 -9.20 8.23 2.49
C ASN A 126 -8.67 7.94 3.90
N MET A 127 -7.44 7.45 3.97
CA MET A 127 -6.76 7.11 5.21
C MET A 127 -6.64 8.28 6.19
N GLY A 128 -6.33 9.49 5.70
CA GLY A 128 -6.25 10.68 6.54
C GLY A 128 -7.58 11.03 7.20
N ALA A 129 -8.69 10.81 6.50
CA ALA A 129 -10.03 10.99 7.08
C ALA A 129 -10.31 9.99 8.22
N VAL A 130 -9.80 8.76 8.12
CA VAL A 130 -9.92 7.78 9.20
C VAL A 130 -9.04 8.18 10.39
N VAL A 131 -7.77 8.55 10.14
CA VAL A 131 -6.81 8.99 11.16
C VAL A 131 -7.35 10.19 11.96
N ALA A 132 -8.03 11.12 11.31
CA ALA A 132 -8.58 12.33 11.91
C ALA A 132 -9.81 12.10 12.82
N LEU A 133 -10.32 10.87 12.93
CA LEU A 133 -11.49 10.60 13.77
C LEU A 133 -11.16 10.78 15.25
N ASN A 134 -11.99 11.57 15.94
CA ASN A 134 -11.96 11.65 17.40
C ASN A 134 -12.53 10.38 18.05
N THR A 135 -12.45 10.31 19.38
CA THR A 135 -12.85 9.14 20.17
C THR A 135 -14.31 8.72 19.97
N ALA A 136 -15.24 9.68 19.88
CA ALA A 136 -16.65 9.37 19.64
C ALA A 136 -16.86 8.77 18.24
N ASN A 137 -16.26 9.39 17.22
CA ASN A 137 -16.46 9.00 15.83
C ASN A 137 -15.82 7.65 15.50
N ILE A 138 -14.64 7.34 16.04
CA ILE A 138 -14.00 6.03 15.79
C ILE A 138 -14.77 4.90 16.47
N THR A 139 -15.29 5.13 17.68
CA THR A 139 -16.13 4.16 18.40
C THR A 139 -17.37 3.82 17.56
N LEU A 140 -18.05 4.84 17.02
CA LEU A 140 -19.21 4.65 16.14
C LEU A 140 -18.85 3.97 14.81
N ALA A 141 -17.64 4.18 14.28
CA ALA A 141 -17.20 3.57 13.05
C ALA A 141 -16.90 2.07 13.21
N MET A 142 -16.43 1.63 14.40
CA MET A 142 -16.02 0.25 14.64
C MET A 142 -17.16 -0.67 15.09
N ILE A 143 -18.14 -0.19 15.88
CA ILE A 143 -19.24 -1.02 16.45
C ILE A 143 -20.01 -1.87 15.41
N ASN A 144 -20.04 -1.47 14.15
CA ASN A 144 -20.73 -2.18 13.08
C ASN A 144 -19.75 -2.52 11.96
N ALA A 145 -18.81 -3.43 12.21
CA ALA A 145 -17.87 -3.88 11.18
C ALA A 145 -18.64 -4.31 9.92
N PRO A 146 -18.24 -3.86 8.72
CA PRO A 146 -18.95 -4.16 7.49
C PRO A 146 -19.13 -5.65 7.15
N ASP A 147 -18.27 -6.53 7.66
CA ASP A 147 -18.34 -7.98 7.46
C ASP A 147 -19.15 -8.72 8.55
N GLY A 148 -19.75 -8.00 9.49
CA GLY A 148 -20.53 -8.57 10.59
C GLY A 148 -19.68 -9.21 11.69
N THR A 149 -18.35 -9.11 11.62
CA THR A 149 -17.48 -9.57 12.71
C THR A 149 -17.47 -8.56 13.86
N PRO A 150 -17.40 -9.01 15.12
CA PRO A 150 -17.20 -8.08 16.22
C PRO A 150 -15.84 -7.37 16.07
N PRO A 151 -15.80 -6.02 16.05
CA PRO A 151 -14.54 -5.30 16.02
C PRO A 151 -13.72 -5.61 17.29
N PRO A 152 -12.38 -5.54 17.22
CA PRO A 152 -11.55 -5.55 18.42
C PRO A 152 -11.95 -4.44 19.40
N GLY A 153 -11.85 -4.72 20.70
CA GLY A 153 -12.13 -3.74 21.74
C GLY A 153 -11.16 -2.54 21.66
N LEU A 154 -11.72 -1.32 21.71
CA LEU A 154 -10.94 -0.10 21.77
C LEU A 154 -10.57 0.25 23.22
N LEU A 155 -9.34 0.72 23.41
CA LEU A 155 -8.90 1.30 24.67
C LEU A 155 -9.61 2.64 24.91
N ALA A 156 -9.76 3.02 26.19
CA ALA A 156 -10.29 4.33 26.55
C ALA A 156 -9.46 5.46 25.92
N GLY A 157 -10.12 6.41 25.25
CA GLY A 157 -9.45 7.51 24.57
C GLY A 157 -8.88 7.18 23.19
N ALA A 158 -9.13 5.98 22.64
CA ALA A 158 -8.72 5.64 21.28
C ALA A 158 -9.23 6.68 20.26
N THR A 159 -8.42 6.96 19.24
CA THR A 159 -8.76 7.84 18.12
C THR A 159 -8.54 7.10 16.80
N GLY A 160 -8.83 7.75 15.68
CA GLY A 160 -8.50 7.25 14.35
C GLY A 160 -7.03 6.84 14.22
N ALA A 161 -6.11 7.64 14.77
CA ALA A 161 -4.69 7.35 14.81
C ALA A 161 -4.31 6.11 15.65
N THR A 162 -5.17 5.70 16.60
CA THR A 162 -4.98 4.43 17.33
C THR A 162 -5.28 3.23 16.45
N VAL A 163 -6.27 3.35 15.57
CA VAL A 163 -6.78 2.26 14.72
C VAL A 163 -5.98 2.11 13.44
N ILE A 164 -5.62 3.25 12.84
CA ILE A 164 -4.69 3.34 11.71
C ILE A 164 -3.60 4.32 12.13
N PRO A 165 -2.42 3.82 12.51
CA PRO A 165 -1.30 4.68 12.86
C PRO A 165 -0.93 5.64 11.73
N GLU A 166 -0.45 6.83 12.10
CA GLU A 166 0.15 7.76 11.14
C GLU A 166 1.34 7.12 10.43
N HIS A 167 1.56 7.53 9.18
CA HIS A 167 2.60 6.92 8.36
C HIS A 167 3.99 7.15 8.95
N ASN A 168 4.67 6.08 9.33
CA ASN A 168 6.06 6.10 9.79
C ASN A 168 6.79 4.82 9.37
N VAL A 169 7.62 4.93 8.32
CA VAL A 169 8.38 3.79 7.78
C VAL A 169 9.36 3.16 8.78
N HIS A 170 9.75 3.90 9.83
CA HIS A 170 10.67 3.45 10.86
C HIS A 170 9.96 2.79 12.06
N ALA A 171 8.63 2.77 12.07
CA ALA A 171 7.82 2.12 13.09
C ALA A 171 6.91 1.05 12.46
N ASP A 172 6.44 0.11 13.28
CA ASP A 172 5.45 -0.86 12.84
C ASP A 172 4.06 -0.20 12.87
N GLU A 173 3.44 -0.07 11.70
CA GLU A 173 2.06 0.45 11.59
C GLU A 173 1.08 -0.69 11.84
N ASP A 174 0.73 -0.92 13.11
CA ASP A 174 -0.19 -1.99 13.46
C ASP A 174 -1.63 -1.70 12.98
N TRP A 175 -2.08 -2.50 12.01
CA TRP A 175 -3.42 -2.43 11.43
C TRP A 175 -4.39 -3.47 12.02
N SER A 176 -4.05 -4.08 13.16
CA SER A 176 -4.83 -5.16 13.77
C SER A 176 -6.23 -4.70 14.15
N LEU A 177 -6.34 -3.50 14.70
CA LEU A 177 -7.61 -2.88 15.07
C LEU A 177 -8.46 -2.57 13.83
N ALA A 178 -7.85 -2.06 12.76
CA ALA A 178 -8.57 -1.73 11.52
C ALA A 178 -8.99 -2.96 10.71
N GLY A 179 -8.37 -4.12 10.97
CA GLY A 179 -8.56 -5.34 10.18
C GLY A 179 -8.14 -5.14 8.73
N GLY A 180 -7.09 -4.35 8.49
CA GLY A 180 -6.70 -3.96 7.14
C GLY A 180 -6.06 -5.12 6.38
N CYS A 181 -6.54 -5.41 5.16
CA CYS A 181 -6.05 -6.51 4.33
C CYS A 181 -5.99 -6.16 2.83
N PRO A 182 -5.10 -6.82 2.06
CA PRO A 182 -5.07 -6.66 0.61
C PRO A 182 -6.29 -7.31 -0.05
N VAL A 183 -6.81 -6.64 -1.09
CA VAL A 183 -7.90 -7.11 -1.94
C VAL A 183 -7.55 -6.88 -3.42
N ASP A 184 -8.23 -7.58 -4.32
CA ASP A 184 -7.91 -7.51 -5.75
C ASP A 184 -8.07 -6.10 -6.32
N ALA A 185 -7.22 -5.77 -7.30
CA ALA A 185 -7.18 -4.47 -7.98
C ALA A 185 -8.54 -4.03 -8.56
N GLY A 186 -9.36 -5.00 -8.97
CA GLY A 186 -10.71 -4.77 -9.49
C GLY A 186 -11.73 -4.34 -8.44
N THR A 187 -11.40 -4.46 -7.14
CA THR A 187 -12.30 -4.07 -6.05
C THR A 187 -12.55 -2.56 -6.11
N ALA A 188 -13.81 -2.14 -6.06
CA ALA A 188 -14.17 -0.73 -6.10
C ALA A 188 -13.55 0.02 -4.90
N THR A 189 -12.90 1.15 -5.18
CA THR A 189 -12.38 2.04 -4.13
C THR A 189 -13.51 2.80 -3.49
N ASN A 190 -13.31 3.27 -2.27
CA ASN A 190 -14.31 4.14 -1.66
C ASN A 190 -14.46 5.43 -2.47
N ALA A 191 -15.69 5.94 -2.57
CA ALA A 191 -15.96 7.18 -3.30
C ALA A 191 -15.31 8.38 -2.57
N LEU A 192 -14.74 9.30 -3.34
CA LEU A 192 -14.21 10.55 -2.80
C LEU A 192 -15.36 11.45 -2.31
N ASN A 193 -15.19 12.03 -1.13
CA ASN A 193 -15.93 13.17 -0.59
C ASN A 193 -17.47 13.11 -0.70
N GLY A 194 -18.13 12.66 0.36
CA GLY A 194 -19.53 13.01 0.65
C GLY A 194 -20.59 12.01 0.19
N VAL A 195 -20.23 10.96 -0.55
CA VAL A 195 -21.17 9.87 -0.85
C VAL A 195 -21.15 8.87 0.31
N LEU A 196 -22.27 8.74 1.01
CA LEU A 196 -22.45 7.70 2.01
C LEU A 196 -22.32 6.33 1.32
N ASN A 197 -21.32 5.55 1.72
CA ASN A 197 -21.05 4.24 1.11
C ASN A 197 -21.91 3.12 1.74
N ASN A 198 -23.08 3.45 2.27
CA ASN A 198 -24.03 2.53 2.91
C ASN A 198 -23.42 1.60 3.98
N ASN A 199 -22.42 2.07 4.73
CA ASN A 199 -21.66 1.28 5.71
C ASN A 199 -20.82 0.13 5.10
N ASN A 200 -20.50 0.18 3.81
CA ASN A 200 -19.60 -0.78 3.19
C ASN A 200 -18.15 -0.58 3.67
N HIS A 201 -17.34 -1.61 3.41
CA HIS A 201 -15.90 -1.58 3.67
C HIS A 201 -15.24 -0.37 3.01
N ILE A 202 -14.29 0.23 3.73
CA ILE A 202 -13.39 1.24 3.16
C ILE A 202 -12.32 0.49 2.37
N VAL A 203 -12.14 0.86 1.09
CA VAL A 203 -11.09 0.33 0.22
C VAL A 203 -10.24 1.49 -0.29
N PHE A 204 -8.96 1.50 0.09
CA PHE A 204 -7.98 2.44 -0.38
C PHE A 204 -7.38 2.00 -1.72
N PRO A 205 -7.24 2.93 -2.69
CA PRO A 205 -6.62 2.64 -4.00
C PRO A 205 -5.17 2.21 -3.85
N ASP A 206 -4.44 2.85 -2.94
CA ASP A 206 -3.01 2.67 -2.72
C ASP A 206 -2.72 2.62 -1.23
N ILE A 207 -1.53 2.12 -0.90
CA ILE A 207 -1.07 1.98 0.48
C ILE A 207 0.40 2.41 0.64
N ASN A 208 0.80 2.79 1.84
CA ASN A 208 2.19 3.13 2.12
C ASN A 208 3.05 1.89 2.41
N ILE A 209 4.37 2.04 2.24
CA ILE A 209 5.35 0.98 2.50
C ILE A 209 5.28 0.38 3.91
N SER A 210 5.04 1.16 4.95
CA SER A 210 5.01 0.60 6.32
C SER A 210 3.88 -0.42 6.51
N GLN A 211 2.80 -0.25 5.77
CA GLN A 211 1.59 -1.08 5.86
C GLN A 211 1.77 -2.36 5.06
N VAL A 212 2.47 -2.24 3.92
CA VAL A 212 3.06 -3.39 3.22
C VAL A 212 3.98 -4.17 4.15
N ILE A 213 4.92 -3.50 4.84
CA ILE A 213 5.86 -4.15 5.77
C ILE A 213 5.11 -4.86 6.88
N TYR A 214 4.11 -4.21 7.49
CA TYR A 214 3.28 -4.80 8.52
C TYR A 214 2.64 -6.11 8.06
N TRP A 215 2.00 -6.10 6.89
CA TRP A 215 1.34 -7.30 6.37
C TRP A 215 2.35 -8.37 5.95
N PHE A 216 3.47 -7.96 5.34
CA PHE A 216 4.58 -8.82 4.95
C PHE A 216 5.14 -9.57 6.16
N LYS A 217 5.45 -8.85 7.26
CA LYS A 217 5.94 -9.42 8.52
C LYS A 217 5.04 -10.49 9.11
N ARG A 218 3.72 -10.34 9.00
CA ARG A 218 2.77 -11.29 9.62
C ARG A 218 2.47 -12.49 8.74
N ASN A 219 2.36 -12.27 7.43
CA ASN A 219 1.82 -13.27 6.52
C ASN A 219 2.88 -14.01 5.71
N CYS A 220 4.02 -13.38 5.39
CA CYS A 220 5.11 -14.05 4.68
C CYS A 220 5.74 -15.16 5.54
N PRO A 221 6.09 -14.97 6.83
CA PRO A 221 6.68 -16.03 7.65
C PRO A 221 5.76 -17.22 7.86
N THR A 222 4.44 -17.00 7.89
CA THR A 222 3.48 -18.10 7.98
C THR A 222 3.60 -19.03 6.77
N VAL A 223 3.80 -18.48 5.57
CA VAL A 223 4.04 -19.25 4.35
C VAL A 223 5.38 -19.99 4.41
N VAL A 224 6.44 -19.34 4.88
CA VAL A 224 7.76 -19.96 5.06
C VAL A 224 7.69 -21.11 6.08
N ARG A 225 6.94 -20.95 7.16
CA ARG A 225 6.70 -22.01 8.14
C ARG A 225 5.97 -23.19 7.51
N GLU A 226 4.93 -22.95 6.72
CA GLU A 226 4.23 -24.02 5.97
C GLU A 226 5.19 -24.76 5.03
N GLN A 227 6.14 -24.07 4.40
CA GLN A 227 7.18 -24.69 3.55
C GLN A 227 8.21 -25.47 4.36
N GLN A 228 8.67 -24.97 5.51
CA GLN A 228 9.53 -25.72 6.44
C GLN A 228 8.84 -27.02 6.88
N GLU A 229 7.59 -26.93 7.32
CA GLU A 229 6.81 -28.10 7.74
C GLU A 229 6.69 -29.12 6.60
N LEU A 230 6.59 -28.67 5.36
CA LEU A 230 6.59 -29.55 4.19
C LEU A 230 7.96 -30.21 3.96
N ILE A 231 9.05 -29.44 3.96
CA ILE A 231 10.43 -29.92 3.72
C ILE A 231 10.84 -30.94 4.79
N PHE A 232 10.49 -30.69 6.05
CA PHE A 232 10.81 -31.56 7.18
C PHE A 232 9.75 -32.64 7.44
N GLY A 233 8.70 -32.73 6.61
CA GLY A 233 7.66 -33.76 6.71
C GLY A 233 6.77 -33.67 7.96
N THR A 234 6.75 -32.53 8.63
CA THR A 234 5.94 -32.27 9.83
C THR A 234 4.61 -31.60 9.51
N LEU A 235 4.37 -31.21 8.24
CA LEU A 235 3.07 -30.74 7.77
C LEU A 235 2.06 -31.89 7.87
N THR A 236 1.12 -31.78 8.79
CA THR A 236 0.06 -32.77 8.96
C THR A 236 -1.24 -32.26 8.34
N GLN A 237 -2.08 -33.18 7.85
CA GLN A 237 -3.38 -32.83 7.28
C GLN A 237 -4.28 -32.08 8.28
N GLY A 238 -4.14 -32.34 9.59
CA GLY A 238 -4.93 -31.69 10.63
C GLY A 238 -6.43 -31.80 10.36
N SER A 239 -7.14 -30.67 10.46
CA SER A 239 -8.57 -30.54 10.12
C SER A 239 -8.83 -30.21 8.64
N ASP A 240 -7.80 -30.10 7.80
CA ASP A 240 -7.98 -29.79 6.39
C ASP A 240 -8.56 -30.99 5.63
N SER A 241 -9.45 -30.71 4.68
CA SER A 241 -9.91 -31.75 3.74
C SER A 241 -8.72 -32.28 2.93
N VAL A 242 -8.76 -33.57 2.56
CA VAL A 242 -7.72 -34.24 1.75
C VAL A 242 -7.38 -33.40 0.51
N ARG A 243 -8.39 -32.85 -0.16
CA ARG A 243 -8.22 -31.98 -1.33
C ARG A 243 -7.46 -30.69 -1.03
N ASN A 244 -7.73 -30.04 0.11
CA ASN A 244 -7.03 -28.82 0.50
C ASN A 244 -5.58 -29.10 0.91
N TYR A 245 -5.34 -30.21 1.61
CA TYR A 245 -4.01 -30.67 1.97
C TYR A 245 -3.14 -30.96 0.74
N TYR A 246 -3.65 -31.74 -0.23
CA TYR A 246 -2.94 -31.98 -1.50
C TYR A 246 -2.68 -30.68 -2.30
N ARG A 247 -3.59 -29.72 -2.25
CA ARG A 247 -3.39 -28.42 -2.90
C ARG A 247 -2.27 -27.62 -2.23
N LYS A 248 -2.17 -27.66 -0.90
CA LYS A 248 -1.07 -27.03 -0.15
C LYS A 248 0.27 -27.68 -0.48
N ILE A 249 0.34 -29.01 -0.47
CA ILE A 249 1.55 -29.75 -0.87
C ILE A 249 2.02 -29.32 -2.27
N ASN A 250 1.13 -29.38 -3.27
CA ASN A 250 1.50 -29.03 -4.65
C ASN A 250 1.91 -27.56 -4.82
N LYS A 251 1.38 -26.65 -4.00
CA LYS A 251 1.71 -25.23 -4.06
C LYS A 251 3.09 -24.92 -3.48
N TYR A 252 3.54 -25.69 -2.48
CA TYR A 252 4.76 -25.43 -1.73
C TYR A 252 5.90 -26.42 -2.01
N ALA A 253 5.62 -27.50 -2.77
CA ALA A 253 6.61 -28.50 -3.20
C ALA A 253 7.29 -28.18 -4.55
N SER A 254 6.93 -27.08 -5.22
CA SER A 254 7.48 -26.65 -6.52
C SER A 254 8.36 -25.42 -6.35
#